data_AF-A0A497G5C8-F1
#
_entry.id   AF-A0A497G5C8-F1
#
_cell.length_a   1.000
_cell.length_b   1.000
_cell.length_c   1.000
_cell.angle_alpha   90.00
_cell.angle_beta   90.00
_cell.angle_gamma   90.00
#
_symmetry.space_group_name_H-M   'P 1'
#
loop_
_entity.id
_entity.type
_entity.pdbx_description
1 polymer ?
#
loop_
_entity_poly.entity_id
_entity_poly.type
_entity_poly.pdbx_seq_one_letter_code
_entity_poly.pdbx_strand_id
1 'polypeptide(L)'
;MKYRVCLAYSILDPAGSGIAHELLKNLDSRPLKLGRAAKAYYLPQLDAVLAGYEEDVLYFEFLDEVVDADFYLILSRHKSEAGIKAFTVHHPGNPYREAKAG
;
A
#
# COMPACT_ATOMS: atom_id res chain seq x y z
N MET A 1 -16.62 4.14 6.98
CA MET A 1 -16.99 4.56 5.61
C MET A 1 -16.30 3.58 4.71
N LYS A 2 -17.03 2.92 3.80
CA LYS A 2 -16.46 1.90 2.93
C LYS A 2 -15.96 2.53 1.65
N TYR A 3 -14.77 2.15 1.21
CA TYR A 3 -14.15 2.59 -0.04
C TYR A 3 -14.06 1.44 -1.02
N ARG A 4 -13.99 1.73 -2.32
CA ARG A 4 -13.71 0.69 -3.32
C ARG A 4 -12.34 0.05 -3.14
N VAL A 5 -11.30 0.84 -2.85
CA VAL A 5 -9.93 0.31 -2.74
C VAL A 5 -9.08 1.07 -1.73
N CYS A 6 -8.24 0.33 -1.00
CA CYS A 6 -7.15 0.90 -0.22
C CYS A 6 -5.82 0.66 -0.94
N LEU A 7 -5.13 1.73 -1.31
CA LEU A 7 -3.76 1.74 -1.81
C LEU A 7 -2.83 1.99 -0.63
N ALA A 8 -2.18 0.94 -0.13
CA ALA A 8 -1.31 1.02 1.04
C ALA A 8 0.16 0.93 0.64
N TYR A 9 1.03 1.68 1.31
CA TYR A 9 2.47 1.63 1.08
C TYR A 9 3.25 1.97 2.35
N SER A 10 4.47 1.44 2.44
CA SER A 10 5.42 1.88 3.46
C SER A 10 6.09 3.17 3.01
N ILE A 11 6.19 4.17 3.90
CA ILE A 11 6.94 5.41 3.60
C ILE A 11 8.45 5.16 3.54
N LEU A 12 8.91 4.01 4.05
CA LEU A 12 10.30 3.57 4.00
C LEU A 12 10.62 2.84 2.69
N ASP A 13 9.61 2.44 1.90
CA ASP A 13 9.78 1.83 0.58
C ASP A 13 9.87 2.92 -0.50
N PRO A 14 11.03 3.08 -1.18
CA PRO A 14 11.19 4.09 -2.22
C PRO A 14 10.26 3.89 -3.42
N ALA A 15 9.96 2.64 -3.79
CA ALA A 15 9.07 2.37 -4.91
C ALA A 15 7.62 2.66 -4.52
N GLY A 16 7.19 2.19 -3.33
CA GLY A 16 5.86 2.49 -2.80
C GLY A 16 5.62 4.00 -2.67
N SER A 17 6.57 4.72 -2.08
CA SER A 17 6.52 6.17 -1.95
C SER A 17 6.57 6.90 -3.30
N GLY A 18 7.35 6.42 -4.26
CA GLY A 18 7.41 6.97 -5.61
C GLY A 18 6.09 6.82 -6.37
N ILE A 19 5.47 5.65 -6.31
CA ILE A 19 4.15 5.42 -6.92
C ILE A 19 3.10 6.31 -6.26
N ALA A 20 3.08 6.38 -4.93
CA ALA A 20 2.15 7.25 -4.20
C ALA A 20 2.33 8.74 -4.57
N HIS A 21 3.57 9.20 -4.76
CA HIS A 21 3.85 10.55 -5.21
C HIS A 21 3.27 10.83 -6.61
N GLU A 22 3.49 9.93 -7.57
CA GLU A 22 2.95 10.09 -8.92
C GLU A 22 1.41 10.04 -8.93
N LEU A 23 0.78 9.21 -8.10
CA LEU A 23 -0.68 9.21 -7.95
C LEU A 23 -1.19 10.57 -7.46
N LEU A 24 -0.58 11.14 -6.41
CA LEU A 24 -0.99 12.44 -5.87
C LEU A 24 -0.74 13.61 -6.83
N LYS A 25 0.24 13.48 -7.73
CA LYS A 25 0.54 14.48 -8.75
C LYS A 25 -0.45 14.46 -9.91
N ASN A 26 -0.96 13.28 -10.27
CA ASN A 26 -1.79 13.08 -11.45
C ASN A 26 -3.31 12.98 -11.14
N LEU A 27 -3.69 12.85 -9.87
CA LEU A 27 -5.08 12.72 -9.42
C LEU A 27 -5.44 13.79 -8.40
N ASP A 28 -6.73 14.15 -8.35
CA ASP A 28 -7.23 14.96 -7.26
C ASP A 28 -7.14 14.18 -5.95
N SER A 29 -6.74 14.87 -4.89
CA SER A 29 -6.60 14.26 -3.58
C SER A 29 -7.15 15.18 -2.50
N ARG A 30 -7.75 14.57 -1.48
CA ARG A 30 -8.22 15.25 -0.28
C ARG A 30 -7.53 14.63 0.93
N PRO A 31 -6.88 15.42 1.80
CA PRO A 31 -6.28 14.89 3.01
C PRO A 31 -7.33 14.17 3.88
N LEU A 32 -6.94 13.05 4.47
CA LEU A 32 -7.77 12.26 5.36
C LEU A 32 -6.96 11.88 6.60
N LYS A 33 -7.63 11.65 7.73
CA LYS A 33 -7.00 11.09 8.94
C LYS A 33 -7.46 9.66 9.12
N LEU A 34 -6.50 8.73 9.10
CA LEU A 34 -6.71 7.32 9.41
C LEU A 34 -5.88 6.96 10.64
N GLY A 35 -6.37 5.98 11.40
CA GLY A 35 -5.58 5.39 12.47
C GLY A 35 -4.28 4.81 11.92
N ARG A 36 -3.17 5.01 12.65
CA ARG A 36 -1.81 4.51 12.34
C ARG A 36 -1.14 5.08 11.07
N ALA A 37 -1.88 5.65 10.12
CA ALA A 37 -1.30 6.21 8.91
C ALA A 37 -0.50 7.49 9.19
N ALA A 38 0.75 7.54 8.73
CA ALA A 38 1.57 8.75 8.77
C ALA A 38 1.03 9.82 7.81
N LYS A 39 0.45 9.38 6.68
CA LYS A 39 -0.21 10.23 5.69
C LYS A 39 -1.34 9.46 5.01
N ALA A 40 -2.47 10.11 4.81
CA ALA A 40 -3.61 9.52 4.13
C ALA A 40 -4.34 10.54 3.27
N TYR A 41 -4.82 10.08 2.12
CA TYR A 41 -5.55 10.88 1.15
C TYR A 41 -6.71 10.07 0.58
N TYR A 42 -7.84 10.73 0.35
CA TYR A 42 -8.91 10.21 -0.49
C TYR A 42 -8.70 10.67 -1.93
N LEU A 43 -8.80 9.74 -2.87
CA LEU A 43 -8.67 9.94 -4.32
C LEU A 43 -10.06 9.73 -4.98
N PRO A 44 -10.85 10.79 -5.23
CA PRO A 44 -12.23 10.68 -5.66
C PRO A 44 -12.41 9.92 -6.99
N GLN A 45 -11.48 10.05 -7.92
CA GLN A 45 -11.52 9.43 -9.24
C GLN A 45 -11.54 7.90 -9.19
N LEU A 46 -10.94 7.34 -8.14
CA LEU A 46 -10.78 5.89 -7.98
C LEU A 46 -11.70 5.33 -6.88
N ASP A 47 -12.40 6.21 -6.16
CA ASP A 47 -13.01 5.89 -4.86
C ASP A 47 -12.01 5.15 -3.96
N ALA A 48 -10.80 5.73 -3.84
CA ALA A 48 -9.67 5.10 -3.21
C ALA A 48 -9.16 5.87 -2.00
N VAL A 49 -8.69 5.13 -1.01
CA VAL A 49 -7.82 5.64 0.05
C VAL A 49 -6.38 5.36 -0.32
N LEU A 50 -5.52 6.37 -0.33
CA LEU A 50 -4.07 6.23 -0.42
C LEU A 50 -3.47 6.47 0.97
N ALA A 51 -2.91 5.43 1.59
CA ALA A 51 -2.40 5.48 2.96
C ALA A 51 -0.93 5.05 3.03
N GLY A 52 -0.10 5.91 3.63
CA GLY A 52 1.30 5.66 3.91
C GLY A 52 1.54 5.38 5.38
N TYR A 53 2.24 4.29 5.67
CA TYR A 53 2.53 3.79 7.02
C TYR A 53 4.04 3.76 7.31
N GLU A 54 4.43 3.83 8.59
CA GLU A 54 5.84 3.71 9.00
C GLU A 54 6.30 2.24 9.03
N GLU A 55 5.35 1.32 9.12
CA GLU A 55 5.57 -0.11 9.06
C GLU A 55 6.07 -0.57 7.68
N ASP A 56 6.85 -1.66 7.65
CA ASP A 56 7.16 -2.38 6.41
C ASP A 56 5.90 -3.07 5.87
N VAL A 57 5.78 -3.18 4.55
CA VAL A 57 4.61 -3.77 3.88
C VAL A 57 4.35 -5.23 4.28
N LEU A 58 5.38 -5.93 4.76
CA LEU A 58 5.25 -7.31 5.27
C LEU A 58 4.39 -7.39 6.54
N TYR A 59 4.19 -6.28 7.25
CA TYR A 59 3.47 -6.22 8.53
C TYR A 59 2.15 -5.46 8.44
N PHE A 60 1.53 -5.45 7.27
CA PHE A 60 0.26 -4.77 6.99
C PHE A 60 -0.99 -5.58 7.38
N GLU A 61 -0.87 -6.48 8.35
CA GLU A 61 -1.99 -7.31 8.86
C GLU A 61 -3.12 -6.47 9.48
N PHE A 62 -2.87 -5.21 9.81
CA PHE A 62 -3.82 -4.30 10.45
C PHE A 62 -4.71 -3.50 9.48
N LEU A 63 -4.53 -3.66 8.16
CA LEU A 63 -5.16 -2.78 7.16
C LEU A 63 -6.69 -2.79 7.20
N ASP A 64 -7.28 -3.95 7.47
CA ASP A 64 -8.72 -4.15 7.60
C ASP A 64 -9.31 -3.54 8.88
N GLU A 65 -8.49 -3.37 9.92
CA GLU A 65 -8.88 -2.67 11.15
C GLU A 65 -8.93 -1.14 10.98
N VAL A 66 -8.12 -0.59 10.06
CA VAL A 66 -7.96 0.87 9.90
C VAL A 66 -8.72 1.45 8.71
N VAL A 67 -8.97 0.65 7.67
CA VAL A 67 -9.69 1.07 6.45
C VAL A 67 -10.61 -0.05 5.98
N ASP A 68 -11.90 0.23 5.94
CA ASP A 68 -12.92 -0.64 5.34
C ASP A 68 -12.92 -0.43 3.81
N ALA A 69 -12.43 -1.42 3.06
CA ALA A 69 -12.35 -1.39 1.60
C ALA A 69 -12.71 -2.75 0.96
N ASP A 70 -13.18 -2.75 -0.30
CA ASP A 70 -13.48 -4.00 -1.02
C ASP A 70 -12.21 -4.84 -1.30
N PHE A 71 -11.08 -4.18 -1.54
CA PHE A 71 -9.77 -4.83 -1.69
C PHE A 71 -8.62 -3.88 -1.37
N TYR A 72 -7.45 -4.46 -1.13
CA TYR A 72 -6.22 -3.76 -0.77
C TYR A 72 -5.16 -3.98 -1.86
N LEU A 73 -4.50 -2.90 -2.29
CA LEU A 73 -3.35 -2.95 -3.18
C LEU A 73 -2.13 -2.42 -2.46
N ILE A 74 -1.10 -3.26 -2.36
CA ILE A 74 0.15 -2.91 -1.68
C ILE A 74 1.14 -2.39 -2.73
N LEU A 75 1.54 -1.13 -2.60
CA LEU A 75 2.54 -0.52 -3.46
C LEU A 75 3.91 -0.76 -2.84
N SER A 76 4.71 -1.61 -3.47
CA SER A 76 6.01 -1.99 -2.93
C SER A 76 7.04 -2.29 -4.00
N ARG A 77 8.31 -2.21 -3.60
CA ARG A 77 9.46 -2.67 -4.35
C ARG A 77 9.60 -4.18 -4.27
N HIS A 78 9.80 -4.80 -5.42
CA HIS A 78 10.37 -6.14 -5.50
C HIS A 78 11.91 -6.08 -5.47
N LYS A 79 12.56 -6.87 -4.60
CA LYS A 79 14.03 -7.01 -4.55
C LYS A 79 14.42 -8.43 -4.95
N SER A 80 15.29 -8.56 -5.97
CA SER A 80 15.85 -9.83 -6.42
C SER A 80 17.34 -9.65 -6.74
N GLU A 81 18.16 -10.66 -6.42
CA GLU A 81 19.59 -10.67 -6.73
C GLU A 81 19.87 -10.70 -8.24
N ALA A 82 18.91 -11.20 -9.04
CA ALA A 82 19.03 -11.23 -10.50
C ALA A 82 19.03 -9.84 -11.14
N GLY A 83 18.62 -8.78 -10.42
CA GLY A 83 18.69 -7.40 -10.89
C GLY A 83 17.81 -7.05 -12.10
N ILE A 84 16.83 -7.91 -12.42
CA ILE A 84 15.94 -7.73 -13.57
C ILE A 84 14.96 -6.58 -13.29
N LYS A 85 14.86 -5.64 -14.25
CA LYS A 85 13.84 -4.60 -14.23
C LYS A 85 12.48 -5.22 -14.54
N ALA A 86 11.55 -5.15 -13.60
CA ALA A 86 10.23 -5.74 -13.76
C ALA A 86 9.16 -4.93 -13.02
N PHE A 87 7.94 -4.98 -13.56
CA PHE A 87 6.71 -4.68 -12.83
C PHE A 87 6.05 -6.02 -12.50
N THR A 88 5.70 -6.23 -11.23
CA THR A 88 5.20 -7.52 -10.74
C THR A 88 3.92 -7.33 -9.95
N VAL A 89 3.08 -8.37 -9.91
CA VAL A 89 1.89 -8.47 -9.07
C VAL A 89 1.83 -9.87 -8.47
N HIS A 90 1.46 -9.97 -7.20
CA HIS A 90 1.27 -11.24 -6.51
C HIS A 90 0.34 -11.05 -5.31
N HIS A 91 -0.20 -12.15 -4.79
CA HIS A 91 -0.85 -12.17 -3.49
C HIS A 91 0.16 -12.59 -2.41
N PRO A 92 0.15 -11.97 -1.22
CA PRO A 92 0.97 -12.45 -0.10
C PRO A 92 0.45 -13.80 0.42
N GLY A 93 1.34 -14.57 1.03
CA GLY A 93 0.99 -15.83 1.68
C GLY A 93 2.21 -16.71 1.95
N ASN A 94 2.16 -17.46 3.05
CA ASN A 94 3.17 -18.44 3.42
C ASN A 94 2.67 -19.86 3.07
N PRO A 95 3.17 -20.51 2.01
CA PRO A 95 2.70 -21.84 1.61
C PRO A 95 3.11 -22.95 2.60
N TYR A 96 4.08 -22.68 3.45
CA TYR A 96 4.60 -23.61 4.46
C TYR A 96 4.23 -23.15 5.86
N ARG A 97 4.56 -23.97 6.87
CA ARG A 97 4.32 -23.65 8.29
C ARG A 97 5.24 -22.55 8.85
N GLU A 98 6.19 -22.07 8.07
CA GLU A 98 7.17 -21.06 8.47
C GLU A 98 6.91 -19.74 7.72
N ALA A 99 7.02 -18.64 8.46
CA ALA A 99 6.96 -17.28 7.96
C ALA A 99 8.36 -16.64 8.07
N LYS A 100 9.09 -16.56 6.95
CA LYS A 100 10.48 -16.05 6.93
C LYS A 100 10.59 -14.59 6.48
N ALA A 101 9.51 -14.01 5.97
CA ALA A 101 9.47 -12.68 5.40
C ALA A 101 8.10 -12.05 5.65
N GLY A 102 7.68 -12.03 6.92
CA GLY A 102 6.28 -11.77 7.30
C GLY A 102 5.49 -13.06 7.41
#